data_AF-A0A432GD58-F1
#
_entry.id   AF-A0A432GD58-F1
#
_cell.length_a   1.000
_cell.length_b   1.000
_cell.length_c   1.000
_cell.angle_alpha   90.00
_cell.angle_beta   90.00
_cell.angle_gamma   90.00
#
_symmetry.space_group_name_H-M   'P 1'
#
loop_
_entity.id
_entity.type
_entity.pdbx_description
1 polymer ?
#
loop_
_entity_poly.entity_id
_entity_poly.type
_entity_poly.pdbx_seq_one_letter_code
_entity_poly.pdbx_strand_id
1 'polypeptide(L)'
;MAVLLKKTEQKLNTDLEQEKQRLYGYWKNSRMISNDSVLDAFLEVPRELFVERSFRDESYADHPLPIFCGQTISQPTTVILMLQLLDVLPGQRVLEIGTGSGYNAALLAKLAGTVVTVERH
;
A
#
# COMPACT_ATOMS: atom_id res chain seq x y z
N MET A 1 1.09 4.58 32.72
CA MET A 1 0.71 5.20 31.43
C MET A 1 1.44 4.56 30.24
N ALA A 2 2.78 4.45 30.24
CA ALA A 2 3.54 3.87 29.12
C ALA A 2 3.19 2.41 28.74
N VAL A 3 2.82 1.56 29.71
CA VAL A 3 2.42 0.15 29.44
C VAL A 3 1.08 0.07 28.70
N LEU A 4 0.14 0.98 28.97
CA LEU A 4 -1.16 0.99 28.30
C LEU A 4 -1.00 1.38 26.83
N LEU A 5 -0.19 2.42 26.56
CA LEU A 5 0.11 2.89 25.20
C LEU A 5 0.76 1.79 24.34
N LYS A 6 1.73 1.05 24.90
CA LYS A 6 2.37 -0.09 24.21
C LYS A 6 1.38 -1.20 23.88
N LYS A 7 0.45 -1.51 24.78
CA LYS A 7 -0.60 -2.53 24.51
C LYS A 7 -1.54 -2.09 23.40
N THR A 8 -1.92 -0.82 23.36
CA THR A 8 -2.79 -0.26 22.32
C THR A 8 -2.11 -0.28 20.95
N GLU A 9 -0.84 0.13 20.87
CA GLU A 9 -0.06 0.06 19.63
C GLU A 9 0.14 -1.38 19.15
N GLN A 10 0.42 -2.30 20.06
CA GLN A 10 0.58 -3.72 19.72
C GLN A 10 -0.73 -4.31 19.19
N LYS A 11 -1.86 -3.98 19.81
CA LYS A 11 -3.19 -4.39 19.34
C LYS A 11 -3.47 -3.84 17.94
N LEU A 12 -3.26 -2.54 17.74
CA LEU A 12 -3.44 -1.91 16.43
C LEU A 12 -2.60 -2.60 15.35
N ASN A 13 -1.30 -2.83 15.59
CA ASN A 13 -0.44 -3.52 14.62
C ASN A 13 -0.92 -4.94 14.32
N THR A 14 -1.51 -5.63 15.31
CA THR A 14 -2.10 -6.95 15.11
C THR A 14 -3.34 -6.89 14.22
N ASP A 15 -4.21 -5.90 14.46
CA ASP A 15 -5.44 -5.70 13.69
C ASP A 15 -5.11 -5.34 12.23
N LEU A 16 -4.13 -4.45 12.01
CA LEU A 16 -3.66 -4.06 10.67
C LEU A 16 -3.08 -5.24 9.88
N GLU A 17 -2.28 -6.09 10.52
CA GLU A 17 -1.73 -7.28 9.87
C GLU A 17 -2.86 -8.25 9.47
N GLN A 18 -3.89 -8.41 10.31
CA GLN A 18 -5.05 -9.25 9.96
C GLN A 18 -5.82 -8.70 8.75
N GLU A 19 -6.05 -7.39 8.68
CA GLU A 19 -6.72 -6.76 7.54
C GLU A 19 -5.90 -6.88 6.25
N LYS A 20 -4.58 -6.68 6.35
CA LYS A 20 -3.64 -6.87 5.26
C LYS A 20 -3.68 -8.30 4.71
N GLN A 21 -3.62 -9.30 5.59
CA GLN A 21 -3.72 -10.71 5.22
C GLN A 21 -5.09 -11.06 4.63
N ARG A 22 -6.16 -10.43 5.11
CA ARG A 22 -7.51 -10.61 4.55
C ARG A 22 -7.58 -10.15 3.10
N LEU A 23 -7.03 -8.98 2.77
CA LEU A 23 -6.96 -8.48 1.39
C LEU A 23 -6.11 -9.38 0.50
N TYR A 24 -4.90 -9.70 0.95
CA TYR A 24 -4.01 -10.62 0.24
C TYR A 24 -4.72 -11.96 -0.07
N GLY A 25 -5.34 -12.55 0.95
CA GLY A 25 -6.07 -13.81 0.82
C GLY A 25 -7.25 -13.71 -0.13
N TYR A 26 -8.03 -12.62 -0.06
CA TYR A 26 -9.13 -12.37 -1.00
C TYR A 26 -8.62 -12.33 -2.45
N TRP A 27 -7.59 -11.54 -2.75
CA TRP A 27 -7.05 -11.42 -4.11
C TRP A 27 -6.48 -12.73 -4.64
N LYS A 28 -5.70 -13.44 -3.81
CA LYS A 28 -5.06 -14.71 -4.19
C LYS A 28 -6.08 -15.83 -4.37
N ASN A 29 -7.02 -16.00 -3.44
CA ASN A 29 -8.00 -17.10 -3.50
C ASN A 29 -9.05 -16.90 -4.59
N SER A 30 -9.41 -15.65 -4.90
CA SER A 30 -10.30 -15.33 -6.02
C SER A 30 -9.61 -15.37 -7.39
N ARG A 31 -8.27 -15.52 -7.42
CA ARG A 31 -7.42 -15.36 -8.62
C ARG A 31 -7.57 -13.99 -9.30
N MET A 32 -7.97 -12.97 -8.55
CA MET A 32 -8.02 -11.60 -9.03
C MET A 32 -6.62 -11.08 -9.35
N ILE A 33 -5.65 -11.42 -8.50
CA ILE A 33 -4.24 -11.09 -8.66
C ILE A 33 -3.45 -12.41 -8.72
N SER A 34 -2.75 -12.63 -9.83
CA SER A 34 -1.92 -13.81 -10.10
C SER A 34 -0.42 -13.51 -10.17
N ASN A 35 -0.02 -12.24 -10.14
CA ASN A 35 1.39 -11.86 -10.10
C ASN A 35 1.89 -11.92 -8.64
N ASP A 36 2.66 -12.96 -8.31
CA ASP A 36 3.21 -13.16 -6.97
C ASP A 36 4.14 -12.02 -6.53
N SER A 37 4.95 -11.45 -7.42
CA SER A 37 5.84 -10.33 -7.09
C SER A 37 5.06 -9.08 -6.63
N VAL A 38 3.89 -8.82 -7.24
CA VAL A 38 3.01 -7.72 -6.82
C VAL A 38 2.39 -8.02 -5.45
N LEU A 39 1.98 -9.26 -5.21
CA LEU A 39 1.44 -9.68 -3.90
C LEU A 39 2.50 -9.59 -2.80
N ASP A 40 3.74 -9.98 -3.08
CA ASP A 40 4.86 -9.88 -2.14
C ASP A 40 5.22 -8.43 -1.85
N ALA A 41 5.26 -7.56 -2.87
CA ALA A 41 5.46 -6.12 -2.68
C ALA A 41 4.39 -5.51 -1.74
N PHE A 42 3.12 -5.91 -1.88
CA PHE A 42 2.06 -5.49 -0.97
C PHE A 42 2.32 -5.94 0.47
N LEU A 43 2.76 -7.19 0.69
CA LEU A 43 3.10 -7.71 2.01
C LEU A 43 4.29 -6.99 2.63
N GLU A 44 5.26 -6.56 1.84
CA GLU A 44 6.48 -5.91 2.34
C GLU A 44 6.31 -4.41 2.62
N VAL A 45 5.47 -3.70 1.86
CA VAL A 45 5.31 -2.25 2.04
C VAL A 45 4.21 -1.96 3.08
N PRO A 46 4.53 -1.32 4.22
CA PRO A 46 3.57 -1.03 5.28
C PRO A 46 2.73 0.21 4.93
N ARG A 47 1.53 -0.02 4.39
CA ARG A 47 0.62 1.06 3.94
C ARG A 47 0.29 2.07 5.04
N GLU A 48 0.24 1.62 6.29
CA GLU A 48 -0.03 2.44 7.47
C GLU A 48 1.01 3.54 7.73
N LEU A 49 2.18 3.49 7.09
CA LEU A 49 3.18 4.57 7.13
C LEU A 49 2.93 5.68 6.10
N PHE A 50 1.99 5.46 5.18
CA PHE A 50 1.67 6.36 4.06
C PHE A 50 0.28 7.00 4.19
N VAL A 51 -0.36 6.86 5.36
CA VAL A 51 -1.66 7.46 5.68
C VAL A 51 -1.51 8.47 6.82
N GLU A 52 -2.44 9.42 6.92
CA GLU A 52 -2.46 10.30 8.10
C GLU A 52 -2.76 9.52 9.38
N ARG A 53 -2.24 10.00 10.52
CA ARG A 53 -2.37 9.31 11.82
C ARG A 53 -3.82 9.00 12.20
N SER A 54 -4.76 9.84 11.80
CA SER A 54 -6.20 9.68 12.09
C SER A 54 -6.86 8.55 11.31
N PHE A 55 -6.23 8.06 10.23
CA PHE A 55 -6.74 6.97 9.38
C PHE A 55 -5.86 5.72 9.46
N ARG A 56 -4.98 5.64 10.46
CA ARG A 56 -3.99 4.56 10.56
C ARG A 56 -4.65 3.20 10.78
N ASP A 57 -5.71 3.16 11.57
CA ASP A 57 -6.55 1.98 11.82
C ASP A 57 -7.39 1.56 10.62
N GLU A 58 -7.59 2.44 9.64
CA GLU A 58 -8.29 2.15 8.38
C GLU A 58 -7.32 1.86 7.22
N SER A 59 -6.01 1.76 7.46
CA SER A 59 -5.03 1.77 6.37
C SER A 59 -5.20 0.64 5.35
N TYR A 60 -5.77 -0.50 5.77
CA TYR A 60 -6.08 -1.66 4.92
C TYR A 60 -7.58 -1.84 4.65
N ALA A 61 -8.41 -0.86 5.00
CA ALA A 61 -9.76 -0.79 4.47
C ALA A 61 -9.72 -0.58 2.95
N ASP A 62 -10.56 -1.30 2.21
CA ASP A 62 -10.50 -1.30 0.75
C ASP A 62 -11.26 -0.13 0.12
N HIS A 63 -10.89 1.08 0.51
CA HIS A 63 -11.35 2.34 -0.08
C HIS A 63 -10.23 3.39 -0.05
N PRO A 64 -10.37 4.50 -0.80
CA PRO A 64 -9.42 5.61 -0.70
C PRO A 64 -9.48 6.26 0.68
N LEU A 65 -8.34 6.79 1.13
CA LEU A 65 -8.25 7.59 2.36
C LEU A 65 -7.72 9.00 2.06
N PRO A 66 -8.17 10.03 2.77
CA PRO A 66 -7.63 11.38 2.61
C PRO A 66 -6.14 11.46 2.95
N ILE A 67 -5.43 12.31 2.24
CA ILE A 67 -4.07 12.77 2.56
C ILE A 67 -4.01 14.30 2.42
N PHE A 68 -2.84 14.89 2.70
CA PHE A 68 -2.62 16.33 2.58
C PHE A 68 -3.03 16.91 1.21
N CYS A 69 -3.30 18.22 1.18
CA CYS A 69 -3.66 18.97 -0.03
C CYS A 69 -4.96 18.49 -0.71
N GLY A 70 -5.89 17.90 0.06
CA GLY A 70 -7.18 17.42 -0.44
C GLY A 70 -7.07 16.26 -1.43
N GLN A 71 -5.93 15.56 -1.42
CA GLN A 71 -5.69 14.37 -2.24
C GLN A 71 -6.12 13.12 -1.48
N THR A 72 -6.02 11.96 -2.12
CA THR A 72 -6.28 10.66 -1.50
C THR A 72 -5.19 9.66 -1.81
N ILE A 73 -4.87 8.78 -0.86
CA ILE A 73 -4.20 7.53 -1.17
C ILE A 73 -5.23 6.54 -1.74
N SER A 74 -4.95 5.99 -2.91
CA SER A 74 -5.88 5.12 -3.66
C SER A 74 -6.23 3.84 -2.90
N GLN A 75 -7.42 3.29 -3.17
CA GLN A 75 -7.89 1.99 -2.68
C GLN A 75 -6.85 0.87 -2.92
N PRO A 76 -6.53 0.03 -1.92
CA PRO A 76 -5.58 -1.09 -2.07
C PRO A 76 -5.81 -1.96 -3.31
N THR A 77 -7.05 -2.44 -3.53
CA THR A 77 -7.37 -3.29 -4.70
C THR A 77 -7.09 -2.58 -6.02
N THR A 78 -7.41 -1.29 -6.15
CA THR A 78 -7.11 -0.50 -7.35
C THR A 78 -5.61 -0.43 -7.62
N VAL A 79 -4.81 -0.15 -6.59
CA VAL A 79 -3.34 -0.05 -6.71
C VAL A 79 -2.74 -1.37 -7.17
N ILE A 80 -3.10 -2.48 -6.52
CA ILE A 80 -2.53 -3.80 -6.82
C ILE A 80 -2.95 -4.29 -8.22
N LEU A 81 -4.18 -4.01 -8.64
CA LEU A 81 -4.62 -4.30 -10.02
C LEU A 81 -3.84 -3.49 -11.05
N MET A 82 -3.60 -2.20 -10.80
CA MET A 82 -2.80 -1.34 -11.67
C MET A 82 -1.37 -1.87 -11.82
N LEU A 83 -0.74 -2.27 -10.71
CA LEU A 83 0.61 -2.83 -10.73
C LEU A 83 0.70 -4.16 -11.49
N GLN A 84 -0.29 -5.03 -11.32
CA GLN A 84 -0.37 -6.27 -12.09
C GLN A 84 -0.51 -5.99 -13.59
N LEU A 85 -1.36 -5.05 -13.99
CA LEU A 85 -1.57 -4.70 -15.39
C LEU A 85 -0.35 -4.00 -16.02
N LEU A 86 0.43 -3.27 -15.21
CA LEU A 86 1.66 -2.64 -15.65
C LEU A 86 2.77 -3.66 -15.95
N ASP A 87 2.72 -4.84 -15.32
CA ASP A 87 3.63 -5.98 -15.52
C ASP A 87 5.12 -5.57 -15.52
N VAL A 88 5.51 -4.83 -14.48
CA VAL A 88 6.87 -4.31 -14.33
C VAL A 88 7.84 -5.47 -14.15
N LEU A 89 8.88 -5.51 -14.99
CA LEU A 89 9.97 -6.47 -14.87
C LEU A 89 11.16 -5.89 -14.10
N PRO A 90 11.91 -6.73 -13.36
CA PRO A 90 13.12 -6.30 -12.66
C PRO A 90 14.10 -5.56 -13.58
N GLY A 91 14.65 -4.44 -13.10
CA GLY A 91 15.60 -3.62 -13.85
C GLY A 91 14.95 -2.57 -14.77
N GLN A 92 13.63 -2.58 -14.96
CA GLN A 92 12.95 -1.53 -15.72
C GLN A 92 12.95 -0.19 -14.98
N ARG A 93 12.78 0.88 -15.76
CA ARG A 93 12.61 2.25 -15.26
C ARG A 93 11.15 2.65 -15.41
N VAL A 94 10.52 3.05 -14.31
CA VAL A 94 9.11 3.44 -14.27
C VAL A 94 9.00 4.93 -13.98
N LEU A 95 8.11 5.62 -14.70
CA LEU A 95 7.65 6.96 -14.38
C LEU A 95 6.25 6.89 -13.77
N GLU A 96 6.09 7.39 -12.56
CA GLU A 96 4.81 7.63 -11.91
C GLU A 96 4.47 9.12 -11.98
N ILE A 97 3.22 9.44 -12.31
CA ILE A 97 2.69 10.81 -12.30
C ILE A 97 1.63 10.90 -11.20
N GLY A 98 1.87 11.75 -10.20
CA GLY A 98 1.06 11.87 -8.98
C GLY A 98 1.63 11.00 -7.87
N THR A 99 2.72 11.47 -7.22
CA THR A 99 3.33 10.77 -6.08
C THR A 99 2.35 10.62 -4.92
N GLY A 100 1.54 11.65 -4.64
CA GLY A 100 0.61 11.66 -3.51
C GLY A 100 1.32 11.30 -2.20
N SER A 101 0.88 10.23 -1.54
CA SER A 101 1.50 9.75 -0.30
C SER A 101 2.85 9.05 -0.49
N GLY A 102 3.19 8.64 -1.72
CA GLY A 102 4.35 7.82 -2.04
C GLY A 102 4.14 6.31 -1.88
N TYR A 103 2.95 5.84 -1.51
CA TYR A 103 2.70 4.42 -1.31
C TYR A 103 2.89 3.59 -2.59
N ASN A 104 2.31 4.04 -3.71
CA ASN A 104 2.46 3.34 -4.98
C ASN A 104 3.90 3.40 -5.52
N ALA A 105 4.61 4.53 -5.33
CA ALA A 105 6.04 4.62 -5.58
C ALA A 105 6.85 3.58 -4.79
N ALA A 106 6.53 3.37 -3.51
CA ALA A 106 7.20 2.37 -2.67
C ALA A 106 6.95 0.93 -3.12
N LEU A 107 5.72 0.63 -3.57
CA LEU A 107 5.40 -0.65 -4.20
C LEU A 107 6.16 -0.84 -5.52
N LEU A 108 6.16 0.17 -6.39
CA LEU A 108 6.93 0.14 -7.64
C LEU A 108 8.43 -0.06 -7.38
N ALA A 109 8.97 0.51 -6.31
CA ALA A 109 10.38 0.34 -5.94
C ALA A 109 10.74 -1.10 -5.51
N LYS A 110 9.74 -1.93 -5.15
CA LYS A 110 9.93 -3.37 -4.94
C LYS A 110 9.95 -4.18 -6.24
N LEU A 111 9.39 -3.64 -7.32
CA LEU A 111 9.18 -4.34 -8.59
C LEU A 111 10.20 -3.89 -9.67
N ALA A 112 10.46 -2.59 -9.75
CA ALA A 112 11.28 -1.94 -10.77
C ALA A 112 12.76 -1.84 -10.35
N GLY A 113 13.63 -1.58 -11.32
CA GLY A 113 15.02 -1.18 -11.03
C GLY A 113 15.15 0.29 -10.64
N THR A 114 14.31 1.17 -11.20
CA THR A 114 14.29 2.59 -10.86
C THR A 114 12.88 3.15 -11.00
N VAL A 115 12.46 3.93 -10.02
CA VAL A 115 11.20 4.67 -10.06
C VAL A 115 11.51 6.16 -10.04
N VAL A 116 10.97 6.88 -11.01
CA VAL A 116 10.89 8.34 -10.98
C VAL A 116 9.43 8.68 -10.75
N THR A 117 9.14 9.52 -9.77
CA THR A 117 7.77 9.95 -9.48
C THR A 117 7.73 11.48 -9.44
N VAL A 118 6.63 12.05 -9.93
CA VAL A 118 6.44 13.50 -9.97
C VAL A 118 5.13 13.90 -9.30
N GLU A 119 5.16 15.01 -8.58
CA GLU A 119 4.02 15.60 -7.88
C GLU A 119 4.06 17.13 -8.08
N ARG A 120 2.89 17.77 -8.05
CA ARG A 120 2.74 19.21 -8.23
C ARG A 120 2.39 19.97 -6.94
N HIS A 121 2.02 19.25 -5.88
CA HIS A 121 1.57 19.79 -4.60
C HIS A 121 2.68 19.85 -3.54
#